data_AF-A0A231NUL0-F1
#
_entry.id   AF-A0A231NUL0-F1
#
_cell.length_a   1.000
_cell.length_b   1.000
_cell.length_c   1.000
_cell.angle_alpha   90.00
_cell.angle_beta   90.00
_cell.angle_gamma   90.00
#
_symmetry.space_group_name_H-M   'P 1'
#
loop_
_entity.id
_entity.type
_entity.pdbx_description
1 polymer ?
#
loop_
_entity_poly.entity_id
_entity_poly.type
_entity_poly.pdbx_seq_one_letter_code
_entity_poly.pdbx_strand_id
1 'polypeptide(L)'
;MSSITIEASVNNLGDMELAKRIFEIPDTLVVAIGPPACIRILYFRALECGHLSKLKLIPIGALDYTFGDYLKKIKGAIAAALQKTCYQGIILYVSCPDLLCQTDFDRMVQELDNPQQIPVEIFKRGPMEKRKTSPSQRLDKIAAKIADFVKTRPLVLSKNEAVCELPPLAADYTGVLSLFPDDPAVCQFLMTGSGCANCPSSIDKLNHNMFIFSRFDDLQAVYGCTNDIGEAITKHFQMYHQTKESELLLSIGTPVTYMTGMNDHSLQGCDLFATTARIETNGFQTAEEGVAMALLKIAKATLKKIETRKKRINLIGYNPFLFGTRQHFHEIETCLTSLGYTVNFLGYESLDSFKMAAEAELNLVFSRHGLSLAKWMAEVFEIPYHFAMPIGIDGFNQWLRAVGELLKTVVPASYYINRAPQPFPNIRVLLLGENEILDQLVTTIPNDFGIPTIRASKITDQELSQMKVTHIIADPLYQNRINMMSYQFIPMPYPSLSGNTYIELEYQYMGQTGYAYLKRFFTNEVTA
;
A
#
# COMPACT_ATOMS: atom_id res chain seq x y z
N MET A 1 -2.86 36.00 -3.22
CA MET A 1 -2.83 34.53 -3.42
C MET A 1 -3.79 33.91 -2.41
N SER A 2 -4.47 32.82 -2.73
CA SER A 2 -5.24 32.07 -1.73
C SER A 2 -4.30 31.60 -0.61
N SER A 3 -4.73 31.69 0.64
CA SER A 3 -3.99 31.15 1.77
C SER A 3 -3.94 29.62 1.70
N ILE A 4 -2.82 29.02 2.11
CA ILE A 4 -2.74 27.56 2.30
C ILE A 4 -3.70 27.16 3.40
N THR A 5 -4.42 26.06 3.19
CA THR A 5 -5.28 25.46 4.20
C THR A 5 -4.70 24.14 4.70
N ILE A 6 -4.92 23.88 5.99
CA ILE A 6 -4.67 22.58 6.62
C ILE A 6 -6.03 21.92 6.87
N GLU A 7 -6.21 20.71 6.35
CA GLU A 7 -7.43 19.93 6.47
C GLU A 7 -7.14 18.63 7.22
N ALA A 8 -8.14 18.14 7.97
CA ALA A 8 -8.12 16.80 8.52
C ALA A 8 -8.64 15.78 7.50
N SER A 9 -8.07 14.58 7.49
CA SER A 9 -8.53 13.45 6.68
C SER A 9 -9.97 13.07 7.02
N VAL A 10 -10.79 12.81 6.00
CA VAL A 10 -12.17 12.34 6.16
C VAL A 10 -12.31 10.99 5.47
N ASN A 11 -12.95 10.02 6.15
CA ASN A 11 -13.12 8.68 5.61
C ASN A 11 -14.13 8.63 4.45
N ASN A 12 -13.64 8.70 3.21
CA ASN A 12 -14.43 8.52 1.99
C ASN A 12 -13.50 8.24 0.80
N LEU A 13 -13.98 7.56 -0.24
CA LEU A 13 -13.23 7.28 -1.49
C LEU A 13 -12.86 8.54 -2.32
N GLY A 14 -13.01 9.73 -1.75
CA GLY A 14 -12.85 11.02 -2.40
C GLY A 14 -13.96 11.30 -3.41
N ASP A 15 -13.57 11.91 -4.52
CA ASP A 15 -14.45 12.41 -5.58
C ASP A 15 -15.03 11.27 -6.45
N MET A 16 -15.96 10.50 -5.90
CA MET A 16 -16.67 9.41 -6.60
C MET A 16 -17.60 9.92 -7.71
N GLU A 17 -18.11 11.15 -7.60
CA GLU A 17 -18.91 11.74 -8.67
C GLU A 17 -18.07 11.89 -9.95
N LEU A 18 -16.85 12.42 -9.82
CA LEU A 18 -15.94 12.51 -10.96
C LEU A 18 -15.55 11.13 -11.50
N ALA A 19 -15.38 10.14 -10.61
CA ALA A 19 -15.07 8.77 -11.02
C ALA A 19 -16.19 8.14 -11.85
N LYS A 20 -17.45 8.29 -11.43
CA LYS A 20 -18.62 7.85 -12.19
C LYS A 20 -18.65 8.52 -13.55
N ARG A 21 -18.53 9.86 -13.58
CA ARG A 21 -18.53 10.63 -14.83
C ARG A 21 -17.47 10.16 -15.83
N ILE A 22 -16.25 9.79 -15.40
CA ILE A 22 -15.18 9.38 -16.33
C ILE A 22 -15.40 7.96 -16.86
N PHE A 23 -15.87 7.03 -16.02
CA PHE A 23 -16.07 5.63 -16.41
C PHE A 23 -17.42 5.38 -17.10
N GLU A 24 -18.41 6.26 -16.92
CA GLU A 24 -19.72 6.20 -17.60
C GLU A 24 -19.64 6.64 -19.06
N ILE A 25 -18.55 7.30 -19.50
CA ILE A 25 -18.36 7.62 -20.92
C ILE A 25 -18.36 6.31 -21.72
N PRO A 26 -19.31 6.12 -22.67
CA PRO A 26 -19.45 4.88 -23.42
C PRO A 26 -18.17 4.53 -24.18
N ASP A 27 -17.85 3.23 -24.21
CA ASP A 27 -16.78 2.65 -25.05
C ASP A 27 -15.44 3.41 -25.02
N THR A 28 -15.12 3.98 -23.86
CA THR A 28 -13.94 4.82 -23.68
C THR A 28 -12.94 4.16 -22.73
N LEU A 29 -11.68 4.05 -23.16
CA LEU A 29 -10.59 3.57 -22.32
C LEU A 29 -9.93 4.73 -21.58
N VAL A 30 -9.81 4.63 -20.26
CA VAL A 30 -9.01 5.52 -19.44
C VAL A 30 -7.61 4.94 -19.29
N VAL A 31 -6.62 5.57 -19.89
CA VAL A 31 -5.19 5.27 -19.71
C VAL A 31 -4.63 6.23 -18.67
N ALA A 32 -4.42 5.75 -17.44
CA ALA A 32 -3.92 6.57 -16.35
C ALA A 32 -2.43 6.37 -16.14
N ILE A 33 -1.70 7.48 -16.20
CA ILE A 33 -0.26 7.56 -16.00
C ILE A 33 0.05 8.35 -14.72
N GLY A 34 1.19 8.06 -14.11
CA GLY A 34 1.66 8.79 -12.94
C GLY A 34 2.47 7.92 -12.00
N PRO A 35 2.98 8.48 -10.89
CA PRO A 35 3.53 7.66 -9.82
C PRO A 35 2.52 6.63 -9.33
N PRO A 36 2.98 5.46 -8.84
CA PRO A 36 2.13 4.43 -8.23
C PRO A 36 1.06 5.00 -7.30
N ALA A 37 1.47 5.89 -6.38
CA ALA A 37 0.61 6.55 -5.41
C ALA A 37 -0.55 7.36 -6.02
N CYS A 38 -0.33 7.99 -7.18
CA CYS A 38 -1.31 8.89 -7.80
C CYS A 38 -2.42 8.15 -8.53
N ILE A 39 -2.12 6.98 -9.10
CA ILE A 39 -3.05 6.23 -9.95
C ILE A 39 -3.73 5.07 -9.23
N ARG A 40 -3.19 4.63 -8.08
CA ARG A 40 -3.76 3.54 -7.27
C ARG A 40 -5.25 3.71 -6.97
N ILE A 41 -5.68 4.91 -6.56
CA ILE A 41 -7.09 5.17 -6.22
C ILE A 41 -8.05 4.94 -7.40
N LEU A 42 -7.57 5.09 -8.65
CA LEU A 42 -8.41 4.91 -9.83
C LEU A 42 -8.81 3.45 -10.02
N TYR A 43 -7.96 2.50 -9.62
CA TYR A 43 -8.29 1.07 -9.65
C TYR A 43 -9.53 0.80 -8.81
N PHE A 44 -9.52 1.22 -7.55
CA PHE A 44 -10.60 0.95 -6.61
C PHE A 44 -11.88 1.70 -6.98
N ARG A 45 -11.76 2.90 -7.53
CA ARG A 45 -12.91 3.63 -8.09
C ARG A 45 -13.51 2.94 -9.30
N ALA A 46 -12.69 2.42 -10.20
CA ALA A 46 -13.16 1.65 -11.35
C ALA A 46 -13.79 0.31 -10.92
N LEU A 47 -13.24 -0.35 -9.89
CA LEU A 47 -13.81 -1.54 -9.28
C LEU A 47 -15.20 -1.25 -8.70
N GLU A 48 -15.32 -0.20 -7.89
CA GLU A 48 -16.60 0.24 -7.29
C GLU A 48 -17.64 0.61 -8.36
N CYS A 49 -17.20 1.18 -9.48
CA CYS A 49 -18.07 1.49 -10.62
C CYS A 49 -18.36 0.29 -11.53
N GLY A 50 -17.79 -0.90 -11.30
CA GLY A 50 -17.96 -2.05 -12.21
C GLY A 50 -17.33 -1.85 -13.59
N HIS A 51 -16.29 -1.03 -13.67
CA HIS A 51 -15.68 -0.55 -14.93
C HIS A 51 -14.17 -0.80 -15.02
N LEU A 52 -13.65 -1.83 -14.35
CA LEU A 52 -12.23 -2.21 -14.48
C LEU A 52 -11.80 -2.52 -15.93
N SER A 53 -12.71 -2.94 -16.81
CA SER A 53 -12.39 -3.16 -18.23
C SER A 53 -12.08 -1.86 -18.98
N LYS A 54 -12.51 -0.70 -18.45
CA LYS A 54 -12.27 0.62 -19.04
C LYS A 54 -11.04 1.33 -18.47
N LEU A 55 -10.22 0.65 -17.65
CA LEU A 55 -9.04 1.25 -17.04
C LEU A 55 -7.76 0.53 -17.47
N LYS A 56 -6.74 1.30 -17.81
CA LYS A 56 -5.36 0.84 -17.95
C LYS A 56 -4.46 1.72 -17.10
N LEU A 57 -3.77 1.12 -16.14
CA LEU A 57 -2.79 1.81 -15.30
C LEU A 57 -1.39 1.64 -15.89
N ILE A 58 -0.62 2.73 -15.92
CA ILE A 58 0.78 2.73 -16.32
C ILE A 58 1.57 3.45 -15.22
N PRO A 59 2.05 2.72 -14.20
CA PRO A 59 2.87 3.31 -13.14
C PRO A 59 4.19 3.80 -13.72
N ILE A 60 4.55 5.04 -13.42
CA ILE A 60 5.79 5.68 -13.83
C ILE A 60 6.71 5.81 -12.61
N GLY A 61 7.91 5.23 -12.69
CA GLY A 61 8.88 5.29 -11.60
C GLY A 61 9.59 6.64 -11.51
N ALA A 62 10.26 6.90 -10.38
CA ALA A 62 11.04 8.14 -10.20
C ALA A 62 12.12 8.29 -11.28
N LEU A 63 12.86 7.21 -11.57
CA LEU A 63 13.89 7.19 -12.62
C LEU A 63 13.31 7.40 -14.03
N ASP A 64 12.11 6.90 -14.29
CA ASP A 64 11.45 7.13 -15.58
C ASP A 64 11.24 8.63 -15.81
N TYR A 65 10.77 9.36 -14.79
CA TYR A 65 10.65 10.82 -14.86
C TYR A 65 12.00 11.52 -15.04
N THR A 66 13.05 11.05 -14.36
CA THR A 66 14.40 11.61 -14.48
C THR A 66 14.98 11.47 -15.89
N PHE A 67 14.78 10.31 -16.54
CA PHE A 67 15.35 10.03 -17.86
C PHE A 67 14.42 10.37 -19.03
N GLY A 68 13.12 10.59 -18.79
CA GLY A 68 12.15 10.90 -19.84
C GLY A 68 11.67 9.68 -20.64
N ASP A 69 12.04 8.46 -20.25
CA ASP A 69 11.75 7.23 -21.01
C ASP A 69 10.28 6.79 -20.96
N TYR A 70 9.48 7.36 -20.06
CA TYR A 70 8.06 7.02 -19.89
C TYR A 70 7.20 7.33 -21.13
N LEU A 71 7.58 8.30 -21.96
CA LEU A 71 6.83 8.63 -23.18
C LEU A 71 6.68 7.45 -24.12
N LYS A 72 7.72 6.62 -24.28
CA LYS A 72 7.67 5.42 -25.13
C LYS A 72 6.66 4.41 -24.60
N LYS A 73 6.64 4.22 -23.27
CA LYS A 73 5.68 3.32 -22.59
C LYS A 73 4.23 3.77 -22.84
N ILE A 74 3.97 5.07 -22.72
CA ILE A 74 2.65 5.66 -22.93
C ILE A 74 2.22 5.55 -24.39
N LYS A 75 3.09 5.97 -25.33
CA LYS A 75 2.82 5.85 -26.77
C LYS A 75 2.49 4.42 -27.17
N GLY A 76 3.28 3.45 -26.73
CA GLY A 76 3.06 2.04 -27.02
C GLY A 76 1.72 1.53 -26.49
N ALA A 77 1.34 1.92 -25.27
CA ALA A 77 0.06 1.52 -24.68
C ALA A 77 -1.15 2.13 -25.40
N ILE A 78 -1.09 3.41 -25.78
CA ILE A 78 -2.18 4.06 -26.54
C ILE A 78 -2.25 3.48 -27.95
N ALA A 79 -1.13 3.29 -28.64
CA ALA A 79 -1.10 2.67 -29.97
C ALA A 79 -1.71 1.25 -29.95
N ALA A 80 -1.37 0.43 -28.95
CA ALA A 80 -1.97 -0.89 -28.77
C ALA A 80 -3.49 -0.82 -28.49
N ALA A 81 -3.96 0.21 -27.78
CA ALA A 81 -5.39 0.43 -27.54
C ALA A 81 -6.12 0.87 -28.82
N LEU A 82 -5.51 1.72 -29.65
CA LEU A 82 -6.06 2.18 -30.93
C LEU A 82 -6.21 1.05 -31.96
N GLN A 83 -5.43 -0.02 -31.83
CA GLN A 83 -5.57 -1.22 -32.68
C GLN A 83 -6.78 -2.09 -32.29
N LYS A 84 -7.39 -1.87 -31.12
CA LYS A 84 -8.54 -2.66 -30.66
C LYS A 84 -9.85 -2.08 -31.19
N THR A 85 -10.71 -2.94 -31.69
CA THR A 85 -12.05 -2.59 -32.21
C THR A 85 -13.11 -2.44 -31.12
N CYS A 86 -12.74 -2.17 -29.86
CA CYS A 86 -13.67 -2.09 -28.73
C CYS A 86 -13.78 -0.70 -28.11
N TYR A 87 -13.06 0.29 -28.64
CA TYR A 87 -13.06 1.65 -28.10
C TYR A 87 -13.44 2.69 -29.15
N GLN A 88 -14.17 3.71 -28.71
CA GLN A 88 -14.55 4.89 -29.48
C GLN A 88 -13.94 6.17 -28.92
N GLY A 89 -13.21 6.07 -27.81
CA GLY A 89 -12.43 7.16 -27.24
C GLY A 89 -11.34 6.64 -26.31
N ILE A 90 -10.28 7.42 -26.17
CA ILE A 90 -9.23 7.18 -25.19
C ILE A 90 -9.04 8.46 -24.38
N ILE A 91 -9.04 8.34 -23.05
CA ILE A 91 -8.71 9.43 -22.14
C ILE A 91 -7.34 9.14 -21.53
N LEU A 92 -6.37 9.99 -21.83
CA LEU A 92 -5.07 9.99 -21.16
C LEU A 92 -5.19 10.79 -19.86
N TYR A 93 -5.34 10.09 -18.74
CA TYR A 93 -5.38 10.70 -17.42
C TYR A 93 -3.94 10.98 -16.94
N VAL A 94 -3.64 12.25 -16.67
CA VAL A 94 -2.30 12.69 -16.23
C VAL A 94 -2.35 13.32 -14.84
N SER A 95 -1.30 13.08 -14.06
CA SER A 95 -1.16 13.46 -12.66
C SER A 95 -0.27 14.71 -12.46
N CYS A 96 -0.11 15.17 -11.22
CA CYS A 96 0.68 16.38 -10.93
C CYS A 96 2.14 16.28 -11.39
N PRO A 97 2.89 15.18 -11.15
CA PRO A 97 4.21 14.95 -11.73
C PRO A 97 4.31 15.18 -13.23
N ASP A 98 3.34 14.69 -13.99
CA ASP A 98 3.33 14.82 -15.46
C ASP A 98 3.21 16.28 -15.90
N LEU A 99 2.46 17.08 -15.12
CA LEU A 99 2.29 18.51 -15.32
C LEU A 99 3.54 19.29 -14.90
N LEU A 100 4.20 18.90 -13.81
CA LEU A 100 5.45 19.51 -13.33
C LEU A 100 6.61 19.28 -14.31
N CYS A 101 6.68 18.09 -14.91
CA CYS A 101 7.65 17.80 -15.98
C CYS A 101 7.37 18.51 -17.29
N GLN A 102 6.26 19.26 -17.41
CA GLN A 102 5.83 19.96 -18.62
C GLN A 102 5.86 19.07 -19.88
N THR A 103 5.36 17.85 -19.73
CA THR A 103 5.39 16.87 -20.81
C THR A 103 4.45 17.30 -21.93
N ASP A 104 4.94 17.35 -23.17
CA ASP A 104 4.14 17.68 -24.35
C ASP A 104 3.34 16.46 -24.84
N PHE A 105 2.27 16.15 -24.11
CA PHE A 105 1.35 15.08 -24.47
C PHE A 105 0.56 15.40 -25.74
N ASP A 106 0.33 16.67 -26.06
CA ASP A 106 -0.39 17.07 -27.27
C ASP A 106 0.39 16.64 -28.52
N ARG A 107 1.68 16.96 -28.58
CA ARG A 107 2.57 16.46 -29.64
C ARG A 107 2.67 14.94 -29.65
N MET A 108 2.78 14.33 -28.46
CA MET A 108 2.84 12.86 -28.34
C MET A 108 1.62 12.20 -28.99
N VAL A 109 0.42 12.75 -28.77
CA VAL A 109 -0.84 12.25 -29.33
C VAL A 109 -0.92 12.50 -30.84
N GLN A 110 -0.46 13.67 -31.32
CA GLN A 110 -0.42 13.99 -32.76
C GLN A 110 0.48 13.03 -33.56
N GLU A 111 1.54 12.51 -32.94
CA GLU A 111 2.48 11.57 -33.56
C GLU A 111 1.99 10.10 -33.53
N LEU A 112 0.81 9.80 -32.97
CA LEU A 112 0.26 8.44 -32.94
C LEU A 112 -0.29 8.02 -34.31
N ASP A 113 -0.04 6.77 -34.68
CA ASP A 113 -0.73 6.13 -35.80
C ASP A 113 -2.19 5.84 -35.41
N ASN A 114 -3.11 6.66 -35.92
CA ASN A 114 -4.53 6.61 -35.60
C ASN A 114 -5.38 6.71 -36.87
N PRO A 115 -5.38 5.67 -37.72
CA PRO A 115 -6.07 5.68 -39.01
C PRO A 115 -7.60 5.80 -38.87
N GLN A 116 -8.15 5.29 -37.76
CA GLN A 116 -9.57 5.38 -37.43
C GLN A 116 -9.99 6.74 -36.85
N GLN A 117 -9.01 7.61 -36.56
CA GLN A 117 -9.19 8.93 -35.97
C GLN A 117 -9.98 8.90 -34.66
N ILE A 118 -9.80 7.84 -33.85
CA ILE A 118 -10.42 7.72 -32.53
C ILE A 118 -9.94 8.90 -31.66
N PRO A 119 -10.82 9.65 -30.98
CA PRO A 119 -10.43 10.76 -30.13
C PRO A 119 -9.55 10.28 -28.97
N VAL A 120 -8.36 10.88 -28.86
CA VAL A 120 -7.43 10.69 -27.74
C VAL A 120 -7.32 12.01 -26.99
N GLU A 121 -7.97 12.11 -25.83
CA GLU A 121 -8.12 13.36 -25.08
C GLU A 121 -7.35 13.33 -23.76
N ILE A 122 -6.69 14.44 -23.43
CA ILE A 122 -5.85 14.54 -22.23
C ILE A 122 -6.67 15.09 -21.07
N PHE A 123 -6.82 14.30 -20.01
CA PHE A 123 -7.47 14.72 -18.78
C PHE A 123 -6.43 15.07 -17.71
N LYS A 124 -6.19 16.37 -17.54
CA LYS A 124 -5.28 16.94 -16.52
C LYS A 124 -5.97 16.98 -15.17
N ARG A 125 -5.44 16.23 -14.19
CA ARG A 125 -6.00 16.15 -12.83
C ARG A 125 -4.97 16.53 -11.77
N GLY A 126 -5.49 16.83 -10.59
CA GLY A 126 -4.72 17.19 -9.42
C GLY A 126 -4.61 18.69 -9.20
N PRO A 127 -4.08 19.10 -8.03
CA PRO A 127 -3.90 20.50 -7.64
C PRO A 127 -3.26 21.40 -8.69
N MET A 128 -2.35 20.85 -9.49
CA MET A 128 -1.60 21.63 -10.50
C MET A 128 -2.47 22.19 -11.64
N GLU A 129 -3.71 21.72 -11.78
CA GLU A 129 -4.64 22.18 -12.82
C GLU A 129 -5.97 22.70 -12.23
N LYS A 130 -6.14 22.69 -10.90
CA LYS A 130 -7.43 23.00 -10.25
C LYS A 130 -7.85 24.47 -10.42
N ARG A 131 -6.90 25.41 -10.49
CA ARG A 131 -7.20 26.84 -10.60
C ARG A 131 -7.74 27.28 -11.96
N LYS A 132 -7.42 26.55 -13.03
CA LYS A 132 -7.72 26.97 -14.41
C LYS A 132 -9.17 26.72 -14.80
N THR A 133 -9.69 25.53 -14.51
CA THR A 133 -11.05 25.10 -14.86
C THR A 133 -11.48 24.01 -13.90
N SER A 134 -12.78 23.83 -13.67
CA SER A 134 -13.22 22.72 -12.82
C SER A 134 -12.93 21.37 -13.51
N PRO A 135 -12.56 20.34 -12.75
CA PRO A 135 -12.35 18.99 -13.27
C PRO A 135 -13.57 18.43 -14.00
N SER A 136 -14.77 18.64 -13.46
CA SER A 136 -16.03 18.20 -14.09
C SER A 136 -16.26 18.88 -15.43
N GLN A 137 -16.05 20.19 -15.54
CA GLN A 137 -16.17 20.92 -16.81
C GLN A 137 -15.18 20.43 -17.87
N ARG A 138 -13.94 20.07 -17.47
CA ARG A 138 -12.97 19.48 -18.40
C ARG A 138 -13.45 18.14 -18.92
N LEU A 139 -13.99 17.31 -18.03
CA LEU A 139 -14.48 15.98 -18.39
C LEU A 139 -15.73 16.06 -19.27
N ASP A 140 -16.66 16.99 -18.99
CA ASP A 140 -17.86 17.21 -19.80
C ASP A 140 -17.49 17.62 -21.24
N LYS A 141 -16.44 18.45 -21.42
CA LYS A 141 -15.89 18.81 -22.74
C LYS A 141 -15.32 17.59 -23.47
N ILE A 142 -14.57 16.73 -22.78
CA ILE A 142 -14.02 15.51 -23.35
C ILE A 142 -15.15 14.55 -23.77
N ALA A 143 -16.13 14.35 -22.90
CA ALA A 143 -17.29 13.50 -23.17
C ALA A 143 -18.09 14.00 -24.40
N ALA A 144 -18.29 15.31 -24.53
CA ALA A 144 -18.96 15.90 -25.69
C ALA A 144 -18.22 15.61 -27.00
N LYS A 145 -16.89 15.79 -27.03
CA LYS A 145 -16.08 15.49 -28.22
C LYS A 145 -16.16 14.02 -28.63
N ILE A 146 -16.07 13.11 -27.66
CA ILE A 146 -16.20 11.66 -27.91
C ILE A 146 -17.59 11.36 -28.45
N ALA A 147 -18.65 11.90 -27.82
CA ALA A 147 -20.03 11.70 -28.27
C ALA A 147 -20.27 12.21 -29.70
N ASP A 148 -19.69 13.35 -30.08
CA ASP A 148 -19.82 13.89 -31.43
C ASP A 148 -19.05 13.06 -32.48
N PHE A 149 -17.90 12.50 -32.12
CA PHE A 149 -17.21 11.50 -32.93
C PHE A 149 -18.09 10.25 -33.14
N VAL A 150 -18.68 9.70 -32.08
CA VAL A 150 -19.56 8.52 -32.15
C VAL A 150 -20.74 8.74 -33.08
N LYS A 151 -21.39 9.91 -33.01
CA LYS A 151 -22.53 10.26 -33.89
C LYS A 151 -22.14 10.32 -35.37
N THR A 152 -20.94 10.78 -35.66
CA THR A 152 -20.47 11.01 -37.05
C THR A 152 -19.79 9.78 -37.65
N ARG A 153 -19.27 8.88 -36.82
CA ARG A 153 -18.62 7.63 -37.21
C ARG A 153 -19.01 6.48 -36.27
N PRO A 154 -20.16 5.83 -36.49
CA PRO A 154 -20.52 4.64 -35.73
C PRO A 154 -19.56 3.50 -36.09
N LEU A 155 -18.81 3.01 -35.11
CA LEU A 155 -17.94 1.85 -35.25
C LEU A 155 -18.67 0.58 -34.78
N VAL A 156 -18.46 -0.53 -35.48
CA VAL A 156 -18.90 -1.86 -35.00
C VAL A 156 -17.90 -2.31 -33.94
N LEU A 157 -18.37 -2.45 -32.71
CA LEU A 157 -17.51 -2.75 -31.57
C LEU A 157 -17.46 -4.25 -31.26
N SER A 158 -16.26 -4.75 -31.00
CA SER A 158 -16.07 -6.03 -30.33
C SER A 158 -16.27 -5.88 -28.82
N LYS A 159 -16.58 -6.97 -28.12
CA LYS A 159 -16.55 -6.99 -26.66
C LYS A 159 -15.12 -6.77 -26.17
N ASN A 160 -14.96 -5.98 -25.10
CA ASN A 160 -13.70 -5.87 -24.40
C ASN A 160 -13.65 -6.92 -23.28
N GLU A 161 -12.83 -7.94 -23.45
CA GLU A 161 -12.62 -9.01 -22.46
C GLU A 161 -11.48 -8.67 -21.47
N ALA A 162 -10.72 -7.60 -21.72
CA ALA A 162 -9.61 -7.23 -20.86
C ALA A 162 -10.08 -6.55 -19.58
N VAL A 163 -9.52 -6.97 -18.45
CA VAL A 163 -9.66 -6.31 -17.14
C VAL A 163 -8.36 -5.57 -16.83
N CYS A 164 -8.45 -4.40 -16.18
CA CYS A 164 -7.29 -3.66 -15.70
C CYS A 164 -6.30 -4.56 -14.95
N GLU A 165 -5.00 -4.28 -15.11
CA GLU A 165 -3.99 -4.88 -14.25
C GLU A 165 -4.22 -4.50 -12.79
N LEU A 166 -3.73 -5.35 -11.89
CA LEU A 166 -3.82 -5.12 -10.45
C LEU A 166 -3.22 -3.75 -10.07
N PRO A 167 -3.72 -3.13 -8.99
CA PRO A 167 -3.27 -1.80 -8.60
C PRO A 167 -1.78 -1.84 -8.22
N PRO A 168 -1.05 -0.72 -8.40
CA PRO A 168 0.25 -0.55 -7.75
C PRO A 168 0.07 -0.68 -6.23
N LEU A 169 1.09 -1.18 -5.52
CA LEU A 169 1.07 -1.31 -4.06
C LEU A 169 0.83 0.05 -3.36
N ALA A 170 0.34 0.00 -2.12
CA ALA A 170 0.14 1.15 -1.27
C ALA A 170 1.45 1.93 -1.11
N ALA A 171 1.35 3.25 -1.06
CA ALA A 171 2.50 4.14 -1.08
C ALA A 171 3.19 4.22 0.30
N ASP A 172 4.48 4.51 0.29
CA ASP A 172 5.32 4.78 1.47
C ASP A 172 4.67 5.69 2.52
N TYR A 173 4.15 6.85 2.11
CA TYR A 173 3.52 7.80 3.03
C TYR A 173 2.28 7.21 3.70
N THR A 174 1.53 6.35 3.02
CA THR A 174 0.40 5.64 3.62
C THR A 174 0.87 4.66 4.69
N GLY A 175 1.99 3.98 4.45
CA GLY A 175 2.64 3.14 5.44
C GLY A 175 3.00 3.90 6.71
N VAL A 176 3.67 5.05 6.56
CA VAL A 176 4.01 5.92 7.70
C VAL A 176 2.77 6.36 8.48
N LEU A 177 1.67 6.69 7.77
CA LEU A 177 0.41 7.11 8.40
C LEU A 177 -0.28 6.00 9.22
N SER A 178 0.10 4.73 9.03
CA SER A 178 -0.44 3.60 9.81
C SER A 178 0.23 3.38 11.16
N LEU A 179 1.29 4.12 11.47
CA LEU A 179 2.02 3.98 12.72
C LEU A 179 1.32 4.68 13.89
N PHE A 180 1.47 4.13 15.09
CA PHE A 180 0.88 4.60 16.34
C PHE A 180 -0.64 4.85 16.19
N PRO A 181 -1.42 3.83 15.81
CA PRO A 181 -2.87 3.95 15.76
C PRO A 181 -3.41 4.44 17.10
N ASP A 182 -4.28 5.43 17.04
CA ASP A 182 -5.01 6.01 18.17
C ASP A 182 -4.16 6.70 19.25
N ASP A 183 -2.87 6.99 19.01
CA ASP A 183 -2.03 7.72 19.96
C ASP A 183 -2.11 9.25 19.75
N PRO A 184 -2.74 10.02 20.66
CA PRO A 184 -2.84 11.48 20.54
C PRO A 184 -1.48 12.19 20.65
N ALA A 185 -0.45 11.51 21.17
CA ALA A 185 0.90 12.03 21.24
C ALA A 185 1.59 12.11 19.86
N VAL A 186 1.03 11.50 18.82
CA VAL A 186 1.59 11.50 17.47
C VAL A 186 0.70 12.28 16.52
N CYS A 187 1.16 13.45 16.09
CA CYS A 187 0.55 14.19 15.00
C CYS A 187 1.16 13.75 13.66
N GLN A 188 0.30 13.43 12.70
CA GLN A 188 0.72 13.05 11.36
C GLN A 188 0.34 14.11 10.34
N PHE A 189 1.34 14.58 9.59
CA PHE A 189 1.19 15.62 8.59
C PHE A 189 1.66 15.18 7.21
N LEU A 190 0.72 15.16 6.25
CA LEU A 190 0.99 14.88 4.84
C LEU A 190 1.10 16.19 4.04
N MET A 191 2.31 16.51 3.60
CA MET A 191 2.56 17.67 2.76
C MET A 191 2.16 17.37 1.31
N THR A 192 1.01 17.90 0.89
CA THR A 192 0.43 17.65 -0.44
C THR A 192 -0.44 18.82 -0.92
N GLY A 193 -0.86 18.79 -2.18
CA GLY A 193 -1.83 19.75 -2.70
C GLY A 193 -3.29 19.33 -2.51
N SER A 194 -3.56 18.02 -2.27
CA SER A 194 -4.82 17.41 -1.79
C SER A 194 -5.01 15.97 -2.31
N GLY A 195 -4.61 15.69 -3.56
CA GLY A 195 -4.98 14.43 -4.23
C GLY A 195 -4.41 13.16 -3.59
N CYS A 196 -3.18 13.22 -3.10
CA CYS A 196 -2.48 12.09 -2.50
C CYS A 196 -3.10 11.65 -1.16
N ALA A 197 -3.89 12.52 -0.52
CA ALA A 197 -4.59 12.21 0.72
C ALA A 197 -5.75 11.21 0.54
N ASN A 198 -6.24 10.99 -0.70
CA ASN A 198 -7.42 10.15 -0.92
C ASN A 198 -7.18 8.68 -0.54
N CYS A 199 -6.08 8.06 -0.98
CA CYS A 199 -5.79 6.64 -0.66
C CYS A 199 -5.72 6.39 0.86
N PRO A 200 -4.84 7.07 1.63
CA PRO A 200 -4.76 6.87 3.07
C PRO A 200 -6.03 7.31 3.82
N SER A 201 -6.85 8.21 3.26
CA SER A 201 -8.15 8.56 3.85
C SER A 201 -9.25 7.54 3.54
N SER A 202 -9.00 6.52 2.72
CA SER A 202 -10.06 5.63 2.23
C SER A 202 -9.63 4.17 2.14
N ILE A 203 -9.22 3.72 0.96
CA ILE A 203 -8.93 2.32 0.67
C ILE A 203 -7.71 1.82 1.44
N ASP A 204 -6.74 2.69 1.72
CA ASP A 204 -5.55 2.33 2.47
C ASP A 204 -5.65 2.73 3.95
N LYS A 205 -6.86 3.07 4.44
CA LYS A 205 -7.09 3.36 5.85
C LYS A 205 -7.09 2.06 6.65
N LEU A 206 -5.90 1.62 7.06
CA LEU A 206 -5.67 0.44 7.88
C LEU A 206 -5.31 0.87 9.30
N ASN A 207 -6.15 0.50 10.27
CA ASN A 207 -6.11 1.00 11.66
C ASN A 207 -6.45 2.51 11.75
N HIS A 208 -6.87 2.97 12.93
CA HIS A 208 -7.42 4.31 13.07
C HIS A 208 -6.32 5.34 13.38
N ASN A 209 -6.06 6.24 12.43
CA ASN A 209 -5.43 7.53 12.66
C ASN A 209 -6.10 8.57 11.78
N MET A 210 -6.42 9.72 12.35
CA MET A 210 -6.68 10.93 11.56
C MET A 210 -5.34 11.60 11.30
N PHE A 211 -5.14 12.08 10.09
CA PHE A 211 -3.96 12.88 9.75
C PHE A 211 -4.40 14.23 9.21
N ILE A 212 -3.53 15.21 9.33
CA ILE A 212 -3.71 16.52 8.70
C ILE A 212 -2.90 16.60 7.42
N PHE A 213 -3.37 17.38 6.45
CA PHE A 213 -2.68 17.56 5.19
C PHE A 213 -2.85 18.97 4.66
N SER A 214 -1.86 19.45 3.91
CA SER A 214 -1.92 20.77 3.28
C SER A 214 -2.76 20.77 2.01
N ARG A 215 -3.22 21.96 1.61
CA ARG A 215 -3.69 22.22 0.25
C ARG A 215 -2.98 23.42 -0.35
N PHE A 216 -2.08 23.12 -1.25
CA PHE A 216 -1.46 24.10 -2.12
C PHE A 216 -1.79 23.86 -3.61
N ASP A 217 -1.78 24.94 -4.38
CA ASP A 217 -2.00 24.95 -5.83
C ASP A 217 -0.70 25.00 -6.65
N ASP A 218 -0.81 25.09 -7.97
CA ASP A 218 0.33 25.20 -8.88
C ASP A 218 1.21 26.42 -8.65
N LEU A 219 0.66 27.60 -8.33
CA LEU A 219 1.51 28.77 -8.08
C LEU A 219 2.29 28.60 -6.79
N GLN A 220 1.64 28.11 -5.75
CA GLN A 220 2.27 27.88 -4.46
C GLN A 220 3.37 26.81 -4.56
N ALA A 221 3.16 25.76 -5.35
CA ALA A 221 4.21 24.78 -5.63
C ALA A 221 5.40 25.38 -6.38
N VAL A 222 5.16 26.31 -7.32
CA VAL A 222 6.21 26.95 -8.12
C VAL A 222 6.99 28.01 -7.35
N TYR A 223 6.30 28.87 -6.59
CA TYR A 223 6.94 29.94 -5.80
C TYR A 223 7.58 29.42 -4.51
N GLY A 224 7.26 28.18 -4.12
CA GLY A 224 7.61 27.63 -2.83
C GLY A 224 6.66 28.13 -1.74
N CYS A 225 6.17 27.21 -0.92
CA CYS A 225 5.12 27.51 0.04
C CYS A 225 5.31 26.82 1.41
N THR A 226 6.51 26.32 1.67
CA THR A 226 6.87 25.57 2.88
C THR A 226 6.76 26.42 4.15
N ASN A 227 7.08 27.71 4.08
CA ASN A 227 6.92 28.65 5.20
C ASN A 227 5.43 28.89 5.51
N ASP A 228 4.63 29.18 4.47
CA ASP A 228 3.18 29.37 4.59
C ASP A 228 2.49 28.11 5.17
N ILE A 229 2.97 26.91 4.81
CA ILE A 229 2.51 25.65 5.40
C ILE A 229 2.79 25.61 6.90
N GLY A 230 3.99 26.01 7.34
CA GLY A 230 4.36 26.07 8.75
C GLY A 230 3.49 27.04 9.56
N GLU A 231 3.22 28.22 8.99
CA GLU A 231 2.28 29.17 9.58
C GLU A 231 0.85 28.62 9.65
N ALA A 232 0.40 27.94 8.59
CA ALA A 232 -0.94 27.37 8.52
C ALA A 232 -1.14 26.24 9.55
N ILE A 233 -0.12 25.40 9.76
CA ILE A 233 -0.10 24.39 10.83
C ILE A 233 -0.18 25.08 12.20
N THR A 234 0.62 26.12 12.42
CA THR A 234 0.60 26.87 13.68
C THR A 234 -0.78 27.44 13.98
N LYS A 235 -1.42 28.06 12.99
CA LYS A 235 -2.80 28.57 13.10
C LYS A 235 -3.80 27.45 13.36
N HIS A 236 -3.67 26.32 12.68
CA HIS A 236 -4.54 25.15 12.89
C HIS A 236 -4.53 24.71 14.36
N PHE A 237 -3.35 24.47 14.94
CA PHE A 237 -3.23 24.04 16.35
C PHE A 237 -3.72 25.09 17.35
N GLN A 238 -3.50 26.37 17.08
CA GLN A 238 -4.02 27.48 17.89
C GLN A 238 -5.55 27.52 17.88
N MET A 239 -6.19 27.33 16.71
CA MET A 239 -7.64 27.37 16.56
C MET A 239 -8.36 26.20 17.24
N TYR A 240 -7.77 25.01 17.23
CA TYR A 240 -8.38 23.81 17.83
C TYR A 240 -7.99 23.58 19.29
N HIS A 241 -7.24 24.49 19.93
CA HIS A 241 -6.73 24.35 21.31
C HIS A 241 -5.92 23.06 21.56
N GLN A 242 -5.31 22.47 20.54
CA GLN A 242 -4.65 21.15 20.58
C GLN A 242 -3.18 21.19 21.05
N THR A 243 -2.72 22.27 21.68
CA THR A 243 -1.28 22.56 21.82
C THR A 243 -0.54 21.76 22.89
N LYS A 244 -1.18 20.82 23.60
CA LYS A 244 -0.54 20.08 24.71
C LYS A 244 -0.57 18.55 24.62
N GLU A 245 -1.29 17.95 23.67
CA GLU A 245 -1.41 16.49 23.60
C GLU A 245 -0.41 15.84 22.64
N SER A 246 -0.06 16.51 21.53
CA SER A 246 0.88 15.95 20.54
C SER A 246 2.34 16.26 20.85
N GLU A 247 3.16 15.22 21.00
CA GLU A 247 4.59 15.32 21.29
C GLU A 247 5.46 15.17 20.03
N LEU A 248 5.08 14.25 19.14
CA LEU A 248 5.82 13.90 17.93
C LEU A 248 5.04 14.33 16.69
N LEU A 249 5.66 15.13 15.83
CA LEU A 249 5.18 15.40 14.47
C LEU A 249 5.88 14.48 13.47
N LEU A 250 5.10 13.65 12.77
CA LEU A 250 5.55 12.93 11.57
C LEU A 250 5.24 13.78 10.34
N SER A 251 6.30 14.33 9.73
CA SER A 251 6.20 15.16 8.53
C SER A 251 6.59 14.35 7.30
N ILE A 252 5.64 14.23 6.36
CA ILE A 252 5.65 13.21 5.31
C ILE A 252 5.39 13.87 3.95
N GLY A 253 6.19 13.49 2.94
CA GLY A 253 6.12 14.02 1.57
C GLY A 253 5.27 13.18 0.61
N THR A 254 4.98 13.76 -0.55
CA THR A 254 4.27 13.14 -1.68
C THR A 254 5.06 13.31 -2.98
N PRO A 255 4.65 12.69 -4.11
CA PRO A 255 5.40 12.85 -5.37
C PRO A 255 5.62 14.31 -5.78
N VAL A 256 4.65 15.18 -5.50
CA VAL A 256 4.78 16.62 -5.79
C VAL A 256 5.90 17.25 -4.98
N THR A 257 5.94 17.02 -3.66
CA THR A 257 6.96 17.63 -2.80
C THR A 257 8.35 17.05 -3.06
N TYR A 258 8.43 15.77 -3.42
CA TYR A 258 9.68 15.14 -3.84
C TYR A 258 10.23 15.80 -5.11
N MET A 259 9.38 15.98 -6.13
CA MET A 259 9.82 16.54 -7.42
C MET A 259 10.13 18.03 -7.36
N THR A 260 9.46 18.79 -6.51
CA THR A 260 9.73 20.23 -6.33
C THR A 260 10.81 20.52 -5.28
N GLY A 261 11.33 19.50 -4.59
CA GLY A 261 12.31 19.66 -3.52
C GLY A 261 11.74 20.35 -2.28
N MET A 262 10.42 20.36 -2.11
CA MET A 262 9.78 20.95 -0.93
C MET A 262 10.16 20.19 0.34
N ASN A 263 10.36 20.96 1.41
CA ASN A 263 10.79 20.43 2.69
C ASN A 263 10.05 21.05 3.87
N ASP A 264 10.36 20.56 5.06
CA ASP A 264 9.72 20.89 6.33
C ASP A 264 10.63 21.71 7.24
N HIS A 265 11.61 22.44 6.68
CA HIS A 265 12.52 23.26 7.50
C HIS A 265 11.77 24.26 8.40
N SER A 266 10.64 24.80 7.94
CA SER A 266 9.77 25.67 8.73
C SER A 266 9.15 24.98 9.96
N LEU A 267 9.09 23.65 9.97
CA LEU A 267 8.51 22.83 11.05
C LEU A 267 9.56 22.25 12.00
N GLN A 268 10.84 22.18 11.61
CA GLN A 268 11.91 21.57 12.40
C GLN A 268 12.27 22.36 13.68
N GLY A 269 11.90 23.64 13.75
CA GLY A 269 12.09 24.52 14.92
C GLY A 269 10.77 25.01 15.53
N CYS A 270 9.66 24.32 15.26
CA CYS A 270 8.35 24.71 15.75
C CYS A 270 8.15 24.22 17.18
N ASP A 271 7.90 25.12 18.13
CA ASP A 271 7.68 24.82 19.55
C ASP A 271 6.35 24.08 19.85
N LEU A 272 5.58 23.74 18.82
CA LEU A 272 4.33 22.97 18.96
C LEU A 272 4.57 21.50 19.30
N PHE A 273 5.74 20.96 18.95
CA PHE A 273 6.06 19.55 19.11
C PHE A 273 7.43 19.40 19.78
N ALA A 274 7.57 18.44 20.69
CA ALA A 274 8.86 18.16 21.30
C ALA A 274 9.84 17.52 20.31
N THR A 275 9.31 16.78 19.32
CA THR A 275 10.11 16.16 18.26
C THR A 275 9.40 16.28 16.92
N THR A 276 10.12 16.73 15.90
CA THR A 276 9.68 16.67 14.50
C THR A 276 10.52 15.67 13.74
N ALA A 277 9.90 14.60 13.23
CA ALA A 277 10.54 13.59 12.41
C ALA A 277 10.11 13.74 10.94
N ARG A 278 11.01 14.29 10.13
CA ARG A 278 10.89 14.27 8.66
C ARG A 278 11.12 12.84 8.15
N ILE A 279 10.10 12.25 7.53
CA ILE A 279 10.23 10.98 6.82
C ILE A 279 10.32 11.25 5.32
N GLU A 280 11.33 10.67 4.66
CA GLU A 280 11.69 10.94 3.26
C GLU A 280 10.80 10.17 2.27
N THR A 281 9.49 10.22 2.46
CA THR A 281 8.54 9.61 1.53
C THR A 281 8.39 10.43 0.26
N ASN A 282 8.16 9.73 -0.84
CA ASN A 282 8.10 10.29 -2.18
C ASN A 282 6.94 9.74 -3.02
N GLY A 283 6.20 8.72 -2.54
CA GLY A 283 5.07 8.12 -3.26
C GLY A 283 5.45 7.23 -4.46
N PHE A 284 6.73 6.91 -4.62
CA PHE A 284 7.24 5.92 -5.58
C PHE A 284 7.63 4.60 -4.91
N GLN A 285 7.77 4.59 -3.57
CA GLN A 285 8.09 3.42 -2.75
C GLN A 285 6.84 2.82 -2.11
N THR A 286 6.96 1.61 -1.58
CA THR A 286 5.83 0.88 -0.97
C THR A 286 5.60 1.29 0.49
N ALA A 287 4.38 1.05 0.99
CA ALA A 287 3.98 1.32 2.36
C ALA A 287 4.92 0.67 3.39
N GLU A 288 5.36 -0.56 3.13
CA GLU A 288 6.25 -1.28 4.02
C GLU A 288 7.66 -0.65 4.07
N GLU A 289 8.17 -0.13 2.95
CA GLU A 289 9.41 0.67 2.93
C GLU A 289 9.24 1.97 3.72
N GLY A 290 8.09 2.62 3.58
CA GLY A 290 7.68 3.79 4.38
C GLY A 290 7.75 3.53 5.89
N VAL A 291 7.14 2.43 6.33
CA VAL A 291 7.16 1.99 7.74
C VAL A 291 8.59 1.76 8.22
N ALA A 292 9.40 1.02 7.46
CA ALA A 292 10.80 0.75 7.82
C ALA A 292 11.61 2.04 8.02
N MET A 293 11.46 3.00 7.11
CA MET A 293 12.12 4.31 7.20
C MET A 293 11.66 5.09 8.43
N ALA A 294 10.34 5.16 8.67
CA ALA A 294 9.78 5.90 9.79
C ALA A 294 10.20 5.33 11.14
N LEU A 295 10.07 4.02 11.35
CA LEU A 295 10.45 3.39 12.61
C LEU A 295 11.91 3.62 12.96
N LEU A 296 12.82 3.48 12.00
CA LEU A 296 14.24 3.76 12.21
C LEU A 296 14.50 5.24 12.52
N LYS A 297 13.83 6.16 11.82
CA LYS A 297 13.98 7.61 12.02
C LYS A 297 13.49 8.04 13.40
N ILE A 298 12.31 7.57 13.80
CA ILE A 298 11.73 7.85 15.11
C ILE A 298 12.62 7.26 16.19
N ALA A 299 13.07 6.02 16.05
CA ALA A 299 13.95 5.39 17.04
C ALA A 299 15.25 6.16 17.26
N LYS A 300 15.89 6.64 16.19
CA LYS A 300 17.08 7.48 16.28
C LYS A 300 16.82 8.84 16.95
N ALA A 301 15.60 9.35 16.85
CA ALA A 301 15.21 10.63 17.45
C ALA A 301 14.80 10.49 18.92
N THR A 302 14.20 9.36 19.31
CA THR A 302 13.51 9.24 20.61
C THR A 302 14.13 8.23 21.58
N LEU A 303 14.76 7.15 21.07
CA LEU A 303 15.35 6.13 21.95
C LEU A 303 16.64 6.63 22.59
N LYS A 304 16.78 6.30 23.87
CA LYS A 304 17.97 6.59 24.67
C LYS A 304 18.50 5.30 25.27
N LYS A 305 19.80 5.25 25.56
CA LYS A 305 20.38 4.11 26.26
C LYS A 305 19.81 4.05 27.67
N ILE A 306 19.12 2.96 27.97
CA ILE A 306 18.49 2.67 29.25
C ILE A 306 18.97 1.27 29.66
N GLU A 307 18.95 0.97 30.95
CA GLU A 307 19.28 -0.35 31.45
C GLU A 307 18.27 -1.39 30.95
N THR A 308 18.78 -2.51 30.42
CA THR A 308 17.97 -3.63 29.97
C THR A 308 17.20 -4.26 31.13
N ARG A 309 15.89 -4.42 30.95
CA ARG A 309 14.99 -5.09 31.89
C ARG A 309 14.66 -6.49 31.42
N LYS A 310 14.72 -7.44 32.36
CA LYS A 310 14.30 -8.81 32.12
C LYS A 310 12.81 -8.89 31.81
N LYS A 311 12.45 -9.91 31.03
CA LYS A 311 11.08 -10.22 30.60
C LYS A 311 10.43 -9.13 29.75
N ARG A 312 11.22 -8.34 29.02
CA ARG A 312 10.74 -7.31 28.08
C ARG A 312 11.19 -7.66 26.67
N ILE A 313 10.23 -7.77 25.74
CA ILE A 313 10.49 -8.15 24.35
C ILE A 313 9.83 -7.13 23.42
N ASN A 314 10.58 -6.70 22.40
CA ASN A 314 10.01 -5.93 21.30
C ASN A 314 9.64 -6.86 20.15
N LEU A 315 8.49 -6.61 19.53
CA LEU A 315 8.12 -7.15 18.24
C LEU A 315 8.32 -6.06 17.19
N ILE A 316 9.14 -6.36 16.19
CA ILE A 316 9.56 -5.41 15.16
C ILE A 316 9.14 -5.93 13.78
N GLY A 317 8.69 -5.02 12.92
CA GLY A 317 8.35 -5.31 11.53
C GLY A 317 6.88 -5.65 11.30
N TYR A 318 6.06 -5.74 12.36
CA TYR A 318 4.62 -5.72 12.19
C TYR A 318 4.20 -4.40 11.53
N ASN A 319 3.40 -4.51 10.48
CA ASN A 319 2.72 -3.40 9.83
C ASN A 319 1.45 -3.95 9.15
N PRO A 320 0.34 -3.18 9.15
CA PRO A 320 -0.92 -3.69 8.64
C PRO A 320 -0.94 -3.88 7.12
N PHE A 321 -0.04 -3.24 6.37
CA PHE A 321 0.05 -3.43 4.91
C PHE A 321 0.57 -4.80 4.52
N LEU A 322 1.49 -5.38 5.30
CA LEU A 322 1.96 -6.74 5.10
C LEU A 322 1.08 -7.76 5.80
N PHE A 323 0.80 -7.55 7.09
CA PHE A 323 0.19 -8.58 7.93
C PHE A 323 -1.33 -8.45 8.08
N GLY A 324 -1.94 -7.32 7.73
CA GLY A 324 -3.33 -7.05 8.04
C GLY A 324 -3.55 -6.80 9.53
N THR A 325 -4.41 -7.57 10.17
CA THR A 325 -4.82 -7.29 11.56
C THR A 325 -3.79 -7.80 12.58
N ARG A 326 -3.72 -7.16 13.75
CA ARG A 326 -2.87 -7.66 14.85
C ARG A 326 -3.31 -9.05 15.34
N GLN A 327 -4.57 -9.44 15.10
CA GLN A 327 -5.11 -10.72 15.57
C GLN A 327 -4.32 -11.93 15.05
N HIS A 328 -3.63 -11.83 13.90
CA HIS A 328 -2.74 -12.91 13.43
C HIS A 328 -1.61 -13.22 14.42
N PHE A 329 -1.20 -12.26 15.25
CA PHE A 329 -0.14 -12.42 16.24
C PHE A 329 -0.65 -12.90 17.61
N HIS A 330 -1.95 -13.10 17.80
CA HIS A 330 -2.54 -13.40 19.11
C HIS A 330 -1.91 -14.63 19.80
N GLU A 331 -1.60 -15.69 19.04
CA GLU A 331 -0.93 -16.88 19.59
C GLU A 331 0.50 -16.58 20.08
N ILE A 332 1.24 -15.78 19.33
CA ILE A 332 2.60 -15.34 19.68
C ILE A 332 2.55 -14.53 20.96
N GLU A 333 1.66 -13.54 21.03
CA GLU A 333 1.47 -12.68 22.20
C GLU A 333 1.08 -13.49 23.44
N THR A 334 0.11 -14.40 23.29
CA THR A 334 -0.35 -15.26 24.38
C THR A 334 0.76 -16.18 24.87
N CYS A 335 1.52 -16.79 23.96
CA CYS A 335 2.65 -17.64 24.30
C CYS A 335 3.70 -16.85 25.11
N LEU A 336 4.17 -15.71 24.60
CA LEU A 336 5.16 -14.89 25.28
C LEU A 336 4.66 -14.36 26.64
N THR A 337 3.42 -13.88 26.71
CA THR A 337 2.83 -13.38 27.96
C THR A 337 2.69 -14.47 29.01
N SER A 338 2.29 -15.69 28.60
CA SER A 338 2.19 -16.83 29.51
C SER A 338 3.55 -17.32 30.05
N LEU A 339 4.64 -17.04 29.33
CA LEU A 339 6.02 -17.23 29.80
C LEU A 339 6.54 -16.07 30.67
N GLY A 340 5.65 -15.12 31.01
CA GLY A 340 5.90 -13.97 31.88
C GLY A 340 6.54 -12.77 31.18
N TYR A 341 6.55 -12.72 29.84
CA TYR A 341 7.10 -11.59 29.10
C TYR A 341 6.07 -10.48 28.89
N THR A 342 6.51 -9.24 29.00
CA THR A 342 5.77 -8.09 28.45
C THR A 342 6.26 -7.83 27.03
N VAL A 343 5.29 -7.74 26.11
CA VAL A 343 5.52 -7.64 24.67
C VAL A 343 5.15 -6.24 24.19
N ASN A 344 5.97 -5.65 23.32
CA ASN A 344 5.76 -4.30 22.77
C ASN A 344 5.85 -4.33 21.24
N PHE A 345 4.76 -4.00 20.54
CA PHE A 345 4.77 -3.88 19.07
C PHE A 345 5.27 -2.49 18.68
N LEU A 346 6.50 -2.41 18.19
CA LEU A 346 7.11 -1.14 17.86
C LEU A 346 6.39 -0.48 16.67
N GLY A 347 5.84 0.71 16.93
CA GLY A 347 5.09 1.48 15.94
C GLY A 347 3.60 1.15 15.86
N TYR A 348 3.10 0.24 16.70
CA TYR A 348 1.67 -0.05 16.82
C TYR A 348 1.12 0.33 18.20
N GLU A 349 1.88 0.09 19.26
CA GLU A 349 1.55 0.63 20.59
C GLU A 349 1.82 2.13 20.65
N SER A 350 1.70 2.74 21.83
CA SER A 350 1.96 4.17 22.02
C SER A 350 3.43 4.58 21.81
N LEU A 351 3.64 5.86 21.52
CA LEU A 351 4.93 6.53 21.46
C LEU A 351 5.71 6.37 22.77
N ASP A 352 5.04 6.41 23.91
CA ASP A 352 5.70 6.20 25.21
C ASP A 352 6.20 4.77 25.37
N SER A 353 5.40 3.78 24.97
CA SER A 353 5.85 2.38 24.93
C SER A 353 7.04 2.23 23.97
N PHE A 354 7.01 2.93 22.83
CA PHE A 354 8.10 2.93 21.87
C PHE A 354 9.38 3.53 22.46
N LYS A 355 9.33 4.66 23.17
CA LYS A 355 10.51 5.27 23.84
C LYS A 355 11.18 4.32 24.85
N MET A 356 10.41 3.40 25.43
CA MET A 356 10.92 2.38 26.36
C MET A 356 11.52 1.16 25.64
N ALA A 357 11.48 1.08 24.31
CA ALA A 357 11.94 -0.10 23.56
C ALA A 357 13.41 -0.48 23.82
N ALA A 358 14.26 0.47 24.24
CA ALA A 358 15.65 0.21 24.61
C ALA A 358 15.80 -0.60 25.91
N GLU A 359 14.73 -0.78 26.70
CA GLU A 359 14.75 -1.62 27.90
C GLU A 359 14.62 -3.12 27.59
N ALA A 360 14.30 -3.51 26.35
CA ALA A 360 14.03 -4.91 26.00
C ALA A 360 15.30 -5.78 26.04
N GLU A 361 15.13 -7.05 26.41
CA GLU A 361 16.23 -8.04 26.37
C GLU A 361 16.33 -8.80 25.04
N LEU A 362 15.31 -8.70 24.18
CA LEU A 362 15.28 -9.34 22.87
C LEU A 362 14.34 -8.60 21.90
N ASN A 363 14.77 -8.46 20.65
CA ASN A 363 13.96 -7.99 19.53
C ASN A 363 13.55 -9.18 18.64
N LEU A 364 12.25 -9.42 18.48
CA LEU A 364 11.71 -10.43 17.56
C LEU A 364 11.24 -9.74 16.29
N VAL A 365 11.84 -10.08 15.16
CA VAL A 365 11.65 -9.40 13.87
C VAL A 365 10.87 -10.31 12.94
N PHE A 366 9.71 -9.84 12.45
CA PHE A 366 8.78 -10.69 11.68
C PHE A 366 8.76 -10.39 10.18
N SER A 367 9.33 -9.27 9.73
CA SER A 367 9.42 -8.91 8.31
C SER A 367 10.76 -8.27 7.98
N ARG A 368 11.15 -8.28 6.70
CA ARG A 368 12.40 -7.63 6.24
C ARG A 368 12.43 -6.13 6.58
N HIS A 369 11.26 -5.51 6.66
CA HIS A 369 11.07 -4.09 6.97
C HIS A 369 11.41 -3.75 8.43
N GLY A 370 11.44 -4.74 9.34
CA GLY A 370 11.88 -4.56 10.71
C GLY A 370 13.39 -4.70 10.92
N LEU A 371 14.12 -5.26 9.95
CA LEU A 371 15.54 -5.59 10.10
C LEU A 371 16.43 -4.37 10.29
N SER A 372 16.15 -3.26 9.60
CA SER A 372 16.95 -2.03 9.69
C SER A 372 16.95 -1.47 11.11
N LEU A 373 15.78 -1.41 11.75
CA LEU A 373 15.64 -0.99 13.15
C LEU A 373 16.32 -1.99 14.10
N ALA A 374 16.06 -3.28 13.93
CA ALA A 374 16.64 -4.31 14.81
C ALA A 374 18.17 -4.34 14.78
N LYS A 375 18.77 -4.24 13.59
CA LYS A 375 20.23 -4.16 13.43
C LYS A 375 20.80 -2.92 14.11
N TRP A 376 20.16 -1.76 13.91
CA TRP A 376 20.60 -0.53 14.57
C TRP A 376 20.47 -0.61 16.10
N MET A 377 19.39 -1.20 16.64
CA MET A 377 19.24 -1.41 18.08
C MET A 377 20.27 -2.40 18.65
N ALA A 378 20.65 -3.42 17.89
CA ALA A 378 21.72 -4.34 18.27
C ALA A 378 23.08 -3.63 18.32
N GLU A 379 23.36 -2.75 17.36
CA GLU A 379 24.60 -1.97 17.32
C GLU A 379 24.67 -0.91 18.43
N VAL A 380 23.57 -0.20 18.71
CA VAL A 380 23.56 0.95 19.63
C VAL A 380 23.24 0.57 21.07
N PHE A 381 22.35 -0.39 21.27
CA PHE A 381 21.85 -0.78 22.60
C PHE A 381 22.25 -2.20 23.00
N GLU A 382 22.97 -2.93 22.14
CA GLU A 382 23.40 -4.32 22.41
C GLU A 382 22.23 -5.29 22.62
N ILE A 383 21.05 -4.96 22.10
CA ILE A 383 19.85 -5.79 22.20
C ILE A 383 19.89 -6.85 21.08
N PRO A 384 19.95 -8.15 21.39
CA PRO A 384 19.96 -9.19 20.37
C PRO A 384 18.65 -9.20 19.58
N TYR A 385 18.68 -9.75 18.37
CA TYR A 385 17.46 -9.91 17.57
C TYR A 385 17.38 -11.28 16.89
N HIS A 386 16.15 -11.72 16.63
CA HIS A 386 15.85 -12.92 15.86
C HIS A 386 14.90 -12.58 14.72
N PHE A 387 15.28 -12.90 13.49
CA PHE A 387 14.45 -12.69 12.31
C PHE A 387 13.85 -14.01 11.83
N ALA A 388 12.54 -14.16 12.01
CA ALA A 388 11.76 -15.29 11.50
C ALA A 388 10.26 -14.96 11.56
N MET A 389 9.50 -15.49 10.60
CA MET A 389 8.05 -15.35 10.56
C MET A 389 7.42 -16.72 10.89
N PRO A 390 6.74 -16.88 12.04
CA PRO A 390 6.27 -18.18 12.53
C PRO A 390 4.98 -18.64 11.82
N ILE A 391 5.08 -18.87 10.51
CA ILE A 391 3.98 -19.32 9.66
C ILE A 391 3.80 -20.83 9.75
N GLY A 392 2.55 -21.25 9.98
CA GLY A 392 2.17 -22.64 10.23
C GLY A 392 2.81 -23.25 11.48
N ILE A 393 2.67 -24.57 11.62
CA ILE A 393 3.14 -25.32 12.79
C ILE A 393 4.65 -25.46 12.78
N ASP A 394 5.24 -25.88 11.67
CA ASP A 394 6.68 -26.07 11.55
C ASP A 394 7.44 -24.76 11.81
N GLY A 395 7.04 -23.67 11.15
CA GLY A 395 7.63 -22.34 11.34
C GLY A 395 7.49 -21.83 12.77
N PHE A 396 6.33 -22.01 13.40
CA PHE A 396 6.11 -21.62 14.80
C PHE A 396 6.98 -22.42 15.77
N ASN A 397 7.09 -23.74 15.60
CA ASN A 397 7.93 -24.59 16.45
C ASN A 397 9.41 -24.23 16.33
N GLN A 398 9.90 -23.99 15.11
CA GLN A 398 11.30 -23.58 14.88
C GLN A 398 11.59 -22.23 15.54
N TRP A 399 10.70 -21.25 15.32
CA TRP A 399 10.78 -19.94 15.96
C TRP A 399 10.79 -20.06 17.48
N LEU A 400 9.91 -20.87 18.07
CA LEU A 400 9.80 -21.01 19.52
C LEU A 400 11.05 -21.65 20.15
N ARG A 401 11.70 -22.61 19.47
CA ARG A 401 13.00 -23.17 19.90
C ARG A 401 14.08 -22.08 19.92
N ALA A 402 14.20 -21.32 18.84
CA ALA A 402 15.17 -20.23 18.74
C ALA A 402 14.94 -19.16 19.82
N VAL A 403 13.68 -18.78 20.08
CA VAL A 403 13.31 -17.85 21.15
C VAL A 403 13.69 -18.40 22.53
N GLY A 404 13.40 -19.67 22.82
CA GLY A 404 13.77 -20.32 24.08
C GLY A 404 15.28 -20.35 24.31
N GLU A 405 16.07 -20.64 23.28
CA GLU A 405 17.53 -20.63 23.31
C GLU A 405 18.09 -19.22 23.58
N LEU A 406 17.62 -18.21 22.84
CA LEU A 406 18.05 -16.82 22.99
C LEU A 406 17.73 -16.26 24.38
N LEU A 407 16.55 -16.59 24.91
CA LEU A 407 16.10 -16.15 26.22
C LEU A 407 16.60 -17.04 27.36
N LYS A 408 17.35 -18.11 27.06
CA LYS A 408 17.82 -19.13 28.01
C LYS A 408 16.69 -19.60 28.93
N THR A 409 15.50 -19.76 28.36
CA THR A 409 14.26 -20.10 29.08
C THR A 409 13.73 -21.42 28.57
N VAL A 410 13.40 -22.33 29.48
CA VAL A 410 12.78 -23.60 29.13
C VAL A 410 11.33 -23.33 28.71
N VAL A 411 11.04 -23.54 27.43
CA VAL A 411 9.67 -23.48 26.92
C VAL A 411 8.99 -24.82 27.21
N PRO A 412 7.83 -24.84 27.91
CA PRO A 412 7.13 -26.08 28.19
C PRO A 412 6.73 -26.85 26.92
N ALA A 413 6.82 -28.18 26.98
CA ALA A 413 6.49 -29.06 25.86
C ALA A 413 5.09 -28.83 25.28
N SER A 414 4.15 -28.35 26.12
CA SER A 414 2.77 -28.04 25.75
C SER A 414 2.62 -26.90 24.73
N TYR A 415 3.63 -26.04 24.55
CA TYR A 415 3.60 -24.99 23.54
C TYR A 415 4.09 -25.46 22.16
N TYR A 416 4.82 -26.57 22.10
CA TYR A 416 5.20 -27.16 20.82
C TYR A 416 4.05 -27.97 20.25
N ILE A 417 3.77 -27.76 18.97
CA ILE A 417 2.69 -28.43 18.28
C ILE A 417 3.28 -29.57 17.47
N ASN A 418 3.21 -30.80 17.98
CA ASN A 418 3.65 -31.97 17.24
C ASN A 418 2.48 -32.54 16.42
N ARG A 419 2.52 -32.34 15.10
CA ARG A 419 1.64 -33.02 14.15
C ARG A 419 2.49 -33.70 13.09
N ALA A 420 2.21 -34.98 12.85
CA ALA A 420 2.77 -35.64 11.68
C ALA A 420 2.19 -34.94 10.43
N PRO A 421 3.02 -34.69 9.39
CA PRO A 421 2.51 -34.15 8.13
C PRO A 421 1.37 -35.02 7.65
N GLN A 422 0.23 -34.41 7.33
CA GLN A 422 -0.91 -35.12 6.77
C GLN A 422 -0.84 -35.00 5.24
N PRO A 423 -0.42 -36.03 4.49
CA PRO A 423 -0.22 -35.91 3.05
C PRO A 423 -1.56 -35.83 2.31
N PHE A 424 -1.66 -34.87 1.39
CA PHE A 424 -2.77 -34.76 0.44
C PHE A 424 -2.26 -34.98 -0.99
N PRO A 425 -2.18 -36.25 -1.47
CA PRO A 425 -1.44 -36.60 -2.69
C PRO A 425 -2.01 -36.00 -3.98
N ASN A 426 -3.30 -35.65 -3.99
CA ASN A 426 -3.99 -35.07 -5.15
C ASN A 426 -4.02 -33.53 -5.12
N ILE A 427 -3.49 -32.90 -4.08
CA ILE A 427 -3.50 -31.46 -3.93
C ILE A 427 -2.18 -30.87 -4.42
N ARG A 428 -2.28 -29.81 -5.22
CA ARG A 428 -1.16 -28.99 -5.66
C ARG A 428 -1.56 -27.53 -5.57
N VAL A 429 -0.75 -26.74 -4.87
CA VAL A 429 -1.08 -25.35 -4.53
C VAL A 429 -0.25 -24.39 -5.36
N LEU A 430 -0.91 -23.42 -6.00
CA LEU A 430 -0.29 -22.24 -6.58
C LEU A 430 -0.34 -21.07 -5.58
N LEU A 431 0.81 -20.52 -5.24
CA LEU A 431 0.97 -19.30 -4.44
C LEU A 431 1.19 -18.12 -5.39
N LEU A 432 0.15 -17.30 -5.59
CA LEU A 432 0.12 -16.25 -6.61
C LEU A 432 0.18 -14.84 -5.99
N GLY A 433 1.13 -14.03 -6.48
CA GLY A 433 1.35 -12.64 -6.05
C GLY A 433 2.80 -12.38 -5.64
N GLU A 434 3.11 -11.24 -5.00
CA GLU A 434 4.46 -10.94 -4.52
C GLU A 434 4.39 -10.37 -3.10
N ASN A 435 4.59 -11.21 -2.08
CA ASN A 435 4.71 -10.79 -0.69
C ASN A 435 5.42 -11.85 0.17
N GLU A 436 5.95 -11.42 1.32
CA GLU A 436 6.76 -12.25 2.22
C GLU A 436 5.98 -13.42 2.83
N ILE A 437 4.66 -13.27 3.06
CA ILE A 437 3.83 -14.34 3.64
C ILE A 437 3.75 -15.52 2.67
N LEU A 438 3.49 -15.27 1.39
CA LEU A 438 3.48 -16.30 0.36
C LEU A 438 4.86 -16.97 0.22
N ASP A 439 5.94 -16.21 0.38
CA ASP A 439 7.29 -16.76 0.28
C ASP A 439 7.59 -17.76 1.42
N GLN A 440 7.08 -17.52 2.63
CA GLN A 440 7.17 -18.51 3.73
C GLN A 440 6.27 -19.73 3.49
N LEU A 441 5.08 -19.54 2.93
CA LEU A 441 4.15 -20.63 2.64
C LEU A 441 4.72 -21.64 1.64
N VAL A 442 5.68 -21.24 0.80
CA VAL A 442 6.40 -22.16 -0.12
C VAL A 442 6.99 -23.33 0.65
N THR A 443 7.57 -23.08 1.82
CA THR A 443 8.20 -24.11 2.67
C THR A 443 7.25 -24.66 3.73
N THR A 444 6.40 -23.81 4.31
CA THR A 444 5.48 -24.25 5.38
C THR A 444 4.48 -25.29 4.88
N ILE A 445 3.86 -25.08 3.71
CA ILE A 445 2.81 -25.99 3.23
C ILE A 445 3.35 -27.42 2.97
N PRO A 446 4.50 -27.61 2.31
CA PRO A 446 5.13 -28.93 2.22
C PRO A 446 5.47 -29.54 3.58
N ASN A 447 5.99 -28.76 4.53
CA ASN A 447 6.39 -29.29 5.84
C ASN A 447 5.19 -29.68 6.70
N ASP A 448 4.13 -28.88 6.70
CA ASP A 448 2.93 -29.09 7.52
C ASP A 448 1.95 -30.10 6.90
N PHE A 449 1.85 -30.14 5.57
CA PHE A 449 0.81 -30.89 4.85
C PHE A 449 1.35 -31.85 3.76
N GLY A 450 2.66 -31.88 3.49
CA GLY A 450 3.20 -32.70 2.41
C GLY A 450 2.67 -32.33 1.01
N ILE A 451 2.12 -31.12 0.84
CA ILE A 451 1.53 -30.65 -0.41
C ILE A 451 2.58 -29.91 -1.24
N PRO A 452 2.80 -30.27 -2.51
CA PRO A 452 3.65 -29.50 -3.40
C PRO A 452 3.09 -28.09 -3.66
N THR A 453 3.97 -27.10 -3.54
CA THR A 453 3.67 -25.69 -3.83
C THR A 453 4.39 -25.22 -5.09
N ILE A 454 3.76 -24.30 -5.83
CA ILE A 454 4.34 -23.60 -6.97
C ILE A 454 4.21 -22.11 -6.71
N ARG A 455 5.25 -21.33 -6.99
CA ARG A 455 5.27 -19.87 -6.80
C ARG A 455 5.18 -19.16 -8.15
N ALA A 456 4.28 -18.19 -8.27
CA ALA A 456 4.20 -17.30 -9.44
C ALA A 456 3.87 -15.87 -9.00
N SER A 457 4.47 -14.86 -9.65
CA SER A 457 4.13 -13.45 -9.43
C SER A 457 2.94 -13.00 -10.26
N LYS A 458 2.91 -13.41 -11.53
CA LYS A 458 1.83 -13.19 -12.48
C LYS A 458 1.58 -14.49 -13.25
N ILE A 459 0.34 -14.66 -13.70
CA ILE A 459 -0.05 -15.78 -14.53
C ILE A 459 -1.19 -15.38 -15.46
N THR A 460 -1.21 -15.95 -16.66
CA THR A 460 -2.32 -15.86 -17.62
C THR A 460 -3.24 -17.07 -17.49
N ASP A 461 -4.49 -16.96 -17.94
CA ASP A 461 -5.42 -18.10 -17.96
C ASP A 461 -4.87 -19.27 -18.79
N GLN A 462 -4.16 -18.97 -19.88
CA GLN A 462 -3.53 -19.99 -20.72
C GLN A 462 -2.43 -20.74 -19.96
N GLU A 463 -1.51 -20.04 -19.30
CA GLU A 463 -0.47 -20.67 -18.47
C GLU A 463 -1.09 -21.50 -17.35
N LEU A 464 -2.08 -20.92 -16.64
CA LEU A 464 -2.76 -21.59 -15.54
C LEU A 464 -3.46 -22.87 -16.00
N SER A 465 -4.12 -22.87 -17.17
CA SER A 465 -4.78 -24.05 -17.74
C SER A 465 -3.84 -25.21 -18.07
N GLN A 466 -2.54 -24.93 -18.25
CA GLN A 466 -1.51 -25.93 -18.51
C GLN A 466 -0.87 -26.46 -17.23
N MET A 467 -1.12 -25.82 -16.08
CA MET A 467 -0.58 -26.23 -14.80
C MET A 467 -1.43 -27.32 -14.16
N LYS A 468 -0.77 -28.29 -13.53
CA LYS A 468 -1.42 -29.26 -12.66
C LYS A 468 -1.56 -28.67 -11.26
N VAL A 469 -2.52 -27.76 -11.08
CA VAL A 469 -2.83 -27.13 -9.79
C VAL A 469 -4.31 -27.36 -9.47
N THR A 470 -4.62 -27.54 -8.19
CA THR A 470 -5.99 -27.71 -7.71
C THR A 470 -6.45 -26.57 -6.81
N HIS A 471 -5.49 -25.89 -6.18
CA HIS A 471 -5.74 -24.79 -5.26
C HIS A 471 -4.90 -23.56 -5.60
N ILE A 472 -5.44 -22.38 -5.36
CA ILE A 472 -4.75 -21.10 -5.53
C ILE A 472 -4.83 -20.34 -4.20
N ILE A 473 -3.70 -19.94 -3.65
CA ILE A 473 -3.61 -19.02 -2.51
C ILE A 473 -3.11 -17.68 -3.02
N ALA A 474 -3.94 -16.64 -2.88
CA ALA A 474 -3.63 -15.30 -3.37
C ALA A 474 -4.49 -14.25 -2.67
N ASP A 475 -4.14 -12.99 -2.88
CA ASP A 475 -5.01 -11.86 -2.55
C ASP A 475 -6.34 -11.97 -3.35
N PRO A 476 -7.51 -11.69 -2.74
CA PRO A 476 -8.79 -11.84 -3.44
C PRO A 476 -8.94 -10.96 -4.69
N LEU A 477 -8.15 -9.89 -4.87
CA LEU A 477 -8.16 -9.11 -6.12
C LEU A 477 -7.81 -9.95 -7.35
N TYR A 478 -7.07 -11.06 -7.20
CA TYR A 478 -6.77 -11.99 -8.29
C TYR A 478 -8.01 -12.72 -8.83
N GLN A 479 -9.10 -12.83 -8.05
CA GLN A 479 -10.33 -13.48 -8.49
C GLN A 479 -10.97 -12.80 -9.69
N ASN A 480 -10.78 -11.49 -9.85
CA ASN A 480 -11.28 -10.73 -11.00
C ASN A 480 -10.57 -11.11 -12.33
N ARG A 481 -9.53 -11.95 -12.27
CA ARG A 481 -8.66 -12.28 -13.41
C ARG A 481 -8.47 -13.77 -13.63
N ILE A 482 -9.10 -14.62 -12.80
CA ILE A 482 -8.92 -16.07 -12.85
C ILE A 482 -10.29 -16.73 -12.84
N ASN A 483 -10.49 -17.71 -13.72
CA ASN A 483 -11.69 -18.53 -13.69
C ASN A 483 -11.72 -19.45 -12.46
N MET A 484 -12.55 -19.12 -11.48
CA MET A 484 -12.70 -19.85 -10.21
C MET A 484 -13.41 -21.20 -10.35
N MET A 485 -14.07 -21.50 -11.48
CA MET A 485 -14.80 -22.76 -11.64
C MET A 485 -13.86 -23.98 -11.70
N SER A 486 -12.57 -23.78 -11.94
CA SER A 486 -11.59 -24.87 -12.12
C SER A 486 -10.67 -25.09 -10.91
N TYR A 487 -10.68 -24.20 -9.91
CA TYR A 487 -9.72 -24.21 -8.81
C TYR A 487 -10.36 -23.80 -7.49
N GLN A 488 -9.91 -24.41 -6.38
CA GLN A 488 -10.28 -23.93 -5.05
C GLN A 488 -9.42 -22.73 -4.67
N PHE A 489 -10.06 -21.59 -4.47
CA PHE A 489 -9.38 -20.37 -4.05
C PHE A 489 -9.34 -20.24 -2.53
N ILE A 490 -8.14 -20.04 -1.99
CA ILE A 490 -7.90 -19.78 -0.58
C ILE A 490 -7.53 -18.30 -0.44
N PRO A 491 -8.39 -17.46 0.13
CA PRO A 491 -8.12 -16.03 0.24
C PRO A 491 -7.00 -15.73 1.23
N MET A 492 -5.92 -15.12 0.75
CA MET A 492 -4.82 -14.62 1.58
C MET A 492 -4.64 -13.13 1.28
N PRO A 493 -5.45 -12.25 1.90
CA PRO A 493 -5.36 -10.81 1.69
C PRO A 493 -3.95 -10.27 1.89
N TYR A 494 -3.53 -9.38 1.02
CA TYR A 494 -2.30 -8.60 1.11
C TYR A 494 -2.68 -7.12 1.07
N PRO A 495 -2.87 -6.46 2.21
CA PRO A 495 -3.43 -5.10 2.26
C PRO A 495 -2.60 -4.03 1.55
N SER A 496 -1.29 -4.22 1.36
CA SER A 496 -0.48 -3.35 0.47
C SER A 496 -1.00 -3.38 -0.96
N LEU A 497 -1.51 -4.53 -1.42
CA LEU A 497 -2.18 -4.66 -2.72
C LEU A 497 -3.65 -4.23 -2.66
N SER A 498 -4.44 -4.80 -1.76
CA SER A 498 -5.91 -4.64 -1.76
C SER A 498 -6.46 -3.50 -0.91
N GLY A 499 -5.62 -2.83 -0.12
CA GLY A 499 -6.11 -1.93 0.92
C GLY A 499 -7.01 -2.66 1.91
N ASN A 500 -8.02 -1.97 2.43
CA ASN A 500 -9.00 -2.47 3.38
C ASN A 500 -10.13 -3.30 2.76
N THR A 501 -10.15 -3.51 1.45
CA THR A 501 -11.27 -4.21 0.78
C THR A 501 -11.54 -5.60 1.35
N TYR A 502 -10.48 -6.32 1.76
CA TYR A 502 -10.57 -7.70 2.23
C TYR A 502 -10.00 -7.91 3.64
N ILE A 503 -9.75 -6.83 4.38
CA ILE A 503 -9.11 -6.93 5.71
C ILE A 503 -10.00 -7.65 6.73
N GLU A 504 -11.32 -7.57 6.56
CA GLU A 504 -12.33 -8.19 7.42
C GLU A 504 -12.62 -9.66 7.09
N LEU A 505 -11.99 -10.24 6.06
CA LEU A 505 -12.13 -11.66 5.78
C LEU A 505 -11.55 -12.49 6.94
N GLU A 506 -12.12 -13.67 7.20
CA GLU A 506 -11.49 -14.63 8.10
C GLU A 506 -10.33 -15.31 7.37
N TYR A 507 -9.10 -14.95 7.73
CA TYR A 507 -7.87 -15.62 7.28
C TYR A 507 -6.87 -15.70 8.41
N GLN A 508 -6.01 -16.72 8.38
CA GLN A 508 -4.91 -16.90 9.33
C GLN A 508 -3.75 -17.63 8.65
N TYR A 509 -2.53 -17.34 9.09
CA TYR A 509 -1.31 -17.98 8.58
C TYR A 509 -0.26 -18.26 9.66
N MET A 510 -0.40 -17.68 10.86
CA MET A 510 0.54 -17.92 11.96
C MET A 510 0.15 -19.12 12.81
N GLY A 511 1.14 -19.89 13.24
CA GLY A 511 0.97 -20.95 14.24
C GLY A 511 -0.16 -21.94 13.97
N GLN A 512 -0.89 -22.26 15.02
CA GLN A 512 -1.95 -23.28 15.01
C GLN A 512 -3.18 -22.83 14.23
N THR A 513 -3.60 -21.58 14.40
CA THR A 513 -4.75 -20.99 13.72
C THR A 513 -4.51 -20.89 12.23
N GLY A 514 -3.29 -20.54 11.80
CA GLY A 514 -2.89 -20.58 10.39
C GLY A 514 -2.95 -21.97 9.79
N TYR A 515 -2.40 -22.97 10.49
CA TYR A 515 -2.53 -24.37 10.09
C TYR A 515 -4.00 -24.80 9.99
N ALA A 516 -4.81 -24.46 10.99
CA ALA A 516 -6.22 -24.83 11.03
C ALA A 516 -7.00 -24.16 9.88
N TYR A 517 -6.69 -22.91 9.56
CA TYR A 517 -7.26 -22.19 8.43
C TYR A 517 -6.98 -22.92 7.11
N LEU A 518 -5.70 -23.18 6.79
CA LEU A 518 -5.32 -23.86 5.55
C LEU A 518 -5.90 -25.29 5.47
N LYS A 519 -5.89 -26.03 6.58
CA LYS A 519 -6.42 -27.40 6.64
C LYS A 519 -7.88 -27.47 6.21
N ARG A 520 -8.72 -26.49 6.55
CA ARG A 520 -10.15 -26.47 6.17
C ARG A 520 -10.34 -26.52 4.65
N PHE A 521 -9.42 -25.94 3.89
CA PHE A 521 -9.48 -25.95 2.43
C PHE A 521 -8.97 -27.28 1.87
N PHE A 522 -7.91 -27.84 2.44
CA PHE A 522 -7.33 -29.10 1.94
C PHE A 522 -8.16 -30.35 2.25
N THR A 523 -9.08 -30.30 3.22
CA THR A 523 -9.96 -31.43 3.54
C THR A 523 -11.21 -31.51 2.66
N ASN A 524 -11.56 -30.44 1.96
CA ASN A 524 -12.72 -30.41 1.09
C ASN A 524 -12.25 -30.78 -0.32
N GLU A 525 -12.47 -32.02 -0.76
CA GLU A 525 -12.14 -32.41 -2.13
C GLU A 525 -13.01 -31.61 -3.11
N VAL A 526 -12.38 -30.82 -3.98
CA VAL A 526 -13.04 -30.38 -5.21
C VAL A 526 -13.27 -31.62 -6.05
N THR A 527 -14.50 -32.14 -6.05
CA THR A 527 -14.94 -33.07 -7.09
C THR A 527 -14.85 -32.33 -8.43
N ALA A 528 -13.93 -32.77 -9.29
CA ALA A 528 -13.73 -32.25 -10.64
C ALA A 528 -14.98 -32.33 -11.51
#